data_AF-A0A950H1G0-F1
#
_entry.id   AF-A0A950H1G0-F1
#
_cell.length_a   1.000
_cell.length_b   1.000
_cell.length_c   1.000
_cell.angle_alpha   90.00
_cell.angle_beta   90.00
_cell.angle_gamma   90.00
#
_symmetry.space_group_name_H-M   'P 1'
#
loop_
_entity.id
_entity.type
_entity.pdbx_description
1 polymer ?
#
loop_
_entity_poly.entity_id
_entity_poly.type
_entity_poly.pdbx_seq_one_letter_code
_entity_poly.pdbx_strand_id
1 'polypeptide(L)'
;MRSHSRRWRVIVALLALPGLAGLIGTSAAVATTTAPAGAAAVDLASGAAQCHLGNGVQHVVEITFDNVHFNRDNPNVPSDLEMMPNLLNFIEQNGTLLSNNHTPLIAHTADDSLTTYTGLYGDRHGMPISNDYQSYNQDGTTDPASAFAYWTDPIADTASTPNPGHDTNPGLVYSPTPPATTSPAPTPNTVT
;
A
#
# COMPACT_ATOMS: atom_id res chain seq x y z
N MET A 1 -24.06 -15.22 33.04
CA MET A 1 -22.59 -15.11 33.16
C MET A 1 -22.04 -16.47 33.59
N ARG A 2 -21.59 -17.29 32.62
CA ARG A 2 -20.91 -18.57 32.87
C ARG A 2 -19.48 -18.41 32.39
N SER A 3 -18.53 -18.40 33.34
CA SER A 3 -17.09 -18.33 33.07
C SER A 3 -16.54 -19.75 33.06
N HIS A 4 -15.96 -20.17 31.94
CA HIS A 4 -15.19 -21.41 31.81
C HIS A 4 -13.72 -21.05 31.65
N SER A 5 -12.98 -21.08 32.77
CA SER A 5 -11.53 -20.99 32.80
C SER A 5 -10.91 -22.37 32.53
N ARG A 6 -10.53 -22.62 31.28
CA ARG A 6 -9.69 -23.77 30.90
C ARG A 6 -8.24 -23.51 31.32
N ARG A 7 -7.76 -24.24 32.32
CA ARG A 7 -6.34 -24.31 32.69
C ARG A 7 -5.62 -25.29 31.75
N TRP A 8 -4.77 -24.79 30.86
CA TRP A 8 -3.83 -25.65 30.13
C TRP A 8 -2.56 -25.87 30.95
N ARG A 9 -2.24 -27.14 31.19
CA ARG A 9 -0.98 -27.59 31.80
C ARG A 9 0.04 -27.78 30.67
N VAL A 10 1.14 -27.04 30.69
CA VAL A 10 2.31 -27.30 29.85
C VAL A 10 3.14 -28.40 30.53
N ILE A 11 3.32 -29.52 29.85
CA ILE A 11 4.25 -30.58 30.25
C ILE A 11 5.58 -30.30 29.55
N VAL A 12 6.62 -30.00 30.32
CA VAL A 12 8.01 -29.93 29.84
C VAL A 12 8.59 -31.33 29.94
N ALA A 13 9.00 -31.90 28.80
CA ALA A 13 9.77 -33.14 28.76
C ALA A 13 11.22 -32.82 28.37
N LEU A 14 12.11 -32.90 29.36
CA LEU A 14 13.55 -32.93 29.21
C LEU A 14 13.99 -34.35 28.85
N LEU A 15 14.67 -34.52 27.72
CA LEU A 15 15.45 -35.72 27.42
C LEU A 15 16.86 -35.30 27.04
N ALA A 16 17.78 -35.49 27.98
CA ALA A 16 19.21 -35.55 27.76
C ALA A 16 19.61 -37.01 27.51
N LEU A 17 20.66 -37.25 26.71
CA LEU A 17 21.67 -38.31 26.83
C LEU A 17 22.77 -38.08 25.75
N PRO A 18 23.98 -38.65 25.90
CA PRO A 18 25.25 -37.98 25.64
C PRO A 18 26.01 -38.55 24.42
N GLY A 19 27.10 -37.89 24.04
CA GLY A 19 27.73 -38.04 22.73
C GLY A 19 28.77 -39.15 22.56
N LEU A 20 29.38 -39.18 21.37
CA LEU A 20 30.79 -39.54 21.17
C LEU A 20 31.31 -39.13 19.77
N ALA A 21 32.45 -38.43 19.80
CA ALA A 21 33.56 -38.31 18.85
C ALA A 21 33.42 -38.65 17.33
N GLY A 22 33.81 -37.66 16.52
CA GLY A 22 34.89 -37.85 15.52
C GLY A 22 34.48 -37.99 14.06
N LEU A 23 34.75 -36.96 13.25
CA LEU A 23 35.56 -37.06 12.03
C LEU A 23 35.69 -35.67 11.37
N ILE A 24 36.94 -35.35 11.05
CA ILE A 24 37.38 -34.18 10.29
C ILE A 24 36.92 -34.35 8.85
N GLY A 25 36.20 -33.35 8.33
CA GLY A 25 35.79 -33.27 6.93
C GLY A 25 35.65 -31.81 6.53
N THR A 26 36.74 -31.22 6.04
CA THR A 26 36.76 -29.90 5.41
C THR A 26 36.02 -29.98 4.07
N SER A 27 34.77 -29.54 4.06
CA SER A 27 34.03 -29.25 2.83
C SER A 27 33.79 -27.75 2.77
N ALA A 28 34.66 -27.04 2.05
CA ALA A 28 34.43 -25.67 1.65
C ALA A 28 33.25 -25.66 0.66
N ALA A 29 32.03 -25.51 1.18
CA ALA A 29 30.90 -25.14 0.36
C ALA A 29 31.07 -23.65 0.01
N VAL A 30 31.46 -23.40 -1.24
CA VAL A 30 31.37 -22.06 -1.84
C VAL A 30 29.88 -21.71 -1.85
N ALA A 31 29.44 -20.93 -0.87
CA ALA A 31 28.19 -20.23 -0.94
C ALA A 31 28.34 -19.16 -2.02
N THR A 32 27.97 -19.48 -3.26
CA THR A 32 27.65 -18.46 -4.25
C THR A 32 26.40 -17.75 -3.75
N THR A 33 26.58 -16.69 -2.98
CA THR A 33 25.57 -15.68 -2.77
C THR A 33 25.30 -15.06 -4.15
N THR A 34 24.29 -15.58 -4.85
CA THR A 34 23.64 -14.80 -5.91
C THR A 34 23.01 -13.62 -5.21
N ALA A 35 23.74 -12.51 -5.20
CA ALA A 35 23.18 -11.21 -4.87
C ALA A 35 21.89 -11.03 -5.69
N PRO A 36 20.80 -10.49 -5.12
CA PRO A 36 19.64 -10.16 -5.91
C PRO A 36 20.11 -9.28 -7.08
N ALA A 37 19.65 -9.62 -8.29
CA ALA A 37 19.84 -8.81 -9.47
C ALA A 37 19.49 -7.37 -9.09
N GLY A 38 20.46 -6.47 -9.25
CA GLY A 38 20.38 -5.12 -8.72
C GLY A 38 19.07 -4.47 -9.13
N ALA A 39 18.35 -3.93 -8.14
CA ALA A 39 17.57 -2.73 -8.39
C ALA A 39 18.50 -1.80 -9.17
N ALA A 40 18.12 -1.46 -10.40
CA ALA A 40 18.84 -0.46 -11.16
C ALA A 40 18.75 0.83 -10.33
N ALA A 41 19.75 1.07 -9.49
CA ALA A 41 19.93 2.34 -8.83
C ALA A 41 20.03 3.35 -9.96
N VAL A 42 18.98 4.14 -10.13
CA VAL A 42 19.02 5.29 -11.02
C VAL A 42 20.15 6.15 -10.50
N ASP A 43 21.24 6.21 -11.27
CA ASP A 43 22.41 7.02 -10.96
C ASP A 43 22.00 8.49 -11.07
N LEU A 44 21.43 9.02 -9.99
CA LEU A 44 21.10 10.43 -9.81
C LEU A 44 22.39 11.20 -9.47
N ALA A 45 23.46 11.01 -10.24
CA ALA A 45 24.72 11.72 -10.02
C ALA A 45 24.86 12.94 -10.92
N SER A 46 24.70 14.09 -10.26
CA SER A 46 25.34 15.38 -10.53
C SER A 46 24.79 16.27 -11.65
N GLY A 47 24.01 17.28 -11.24
CA GLY A 47 23.70 18.45 -12.07
C GLY A 47 22.25 18.94 -12.00
N ALA A 48 21.37 18.28 -11.26
CA ALA A 48 20.01 18.76 -11.08
C ALA A 48 20.06 20.14 -10.41
N ALA A 49 19.58 21.18 -11.10
CA ALA A 49 19.09 22.37 -10.44
C ALA A 49 18.24 21.88 -9.26
N GLN A 50 18.63 22.22 -8.04
CA GLN A 50 17.93 21.78 -6.85
C GLN A 50 16.45 22.16 -7.07
N CYS A 51 15.59 21.14 -7.23
CA CYS A 51 14.17 21.38 -7.40
C CYS A 51 13.68 22.00 -6.10
N HIS A 52 13.59 23.32 -6.07
CA HIS A 52 13.05 24.05 -4.94
C HIS A 52 11.54 24.04 -5.08
N LEU A 53 10.86 23.72 -3.98
CA LEU A 53 9.43 23.97 -3.91
C LEU A 53 9.18 25.47 -4.06
N GLY A 54 8.07 25.83 -4.69
CA GLY A 54 7.70 27.23 -4.87
C GLY A 54 7.43 27.93 -3.53
N ASN A 55 7.42 29.26 -3.56
CA ASN A 55 6.98 30.10 -2.43
C ASN A 55 7.76 29.90 -1.12
N GLY A 56 9.03 29.49 -1.20
CA GLY A 56 9.90 29.33 -0.02
C GLY A 56 9.58 28.11 0.85
N VAL A 57 8.75 27.18 0.38
CA VAL A 57 8.48 25.91 1.07
C VAL A 57 9.75 25.07 1.09
N GLN A 58 10.06 24.48 2.25
CA GLN A 58 11.21 23.59 2.42
C GLN A 58 10.79 22.12 2.57
N HIS A 59 9.62 21.88 3.16
CA HIS A 59 9.09 20.56 3.45
C HIS A 59 7.60 20.51 3.15
N VAL A 60 7.14 19.40 2.57
CA VAL A 60 5.73 19.04 2.47
C VAL A 60 5.51 17.85 3.40
N VAL A 61 4.50 17.93 4.25
CA VAL A 61 4.08 16.84 5.12
C VAL A 61 2.65 16.50 4.74
N GLU A 62 2.44 15.25 4.33
CA GLU A 62 1.12 14.69 4.05
C GLU A 62 0.70 13.79 5.22
N ILE A 63 -0.53 13.98 5.70
CA ILE A 63 -1.10 13.17 6.78
C ILE A 63 -2.48 12.71 6.32
N THR A 64 -2.62 11.41 6.13
CA THR A 64 -3.90 10.77 5.82
C THR A 64 -4.55 10.29 7.12
N PHE A 65 -5.77 10.73 7.37
CA PHE A 65 -6.59 10.15 8.44
C PHE A 65 -7.59 9.18 7.82
N ASP A 66 -7.46 7.90 8.16
CA ASP A 66 -8.34 6.85 7.64
C ASP A 66 -9.75 6.98 8.22
N ASN A 67 -10.74 6.81 7.35
CA ASN A 67 -12.16 6.78 7.68
C ASN A 67 -12.65 8.02 8.47
N VAL A 68 -12.25 9.22 8.03
CA VAL A 68 -12.67 10.50 8.61
C VAL A 68 -13.71 11.19 7.73
N HIS A 69 -14.88 11.45 8.30
CA HIS A 69 -15.96 12.17 7.65
C HIS A 69 -15.98 13.64 8.09
N PHE A 70 -16.04 14.53 7.10
CA PHE A 70 -16.24 15.97 7.34
C PHE A 70 -17.68 16.25 7.81
N ASN A 71 -18.67 15.66 7.12
CA ASN A 71 -20.08 15.85 7.40
C ASN A 71 -20.56 14.93 8.53
N ARG A 72 -21.65 15.31 9.18
CA ARG A 72 -22.36 14.42 10.11
C ARG A 72 -23.21 13.44 9.32
N ASP A 73 -22.92 12.15 9.43
CA ASP A 73 -23.78 11.10 8.87
C ASP A 73 -25.10 10.97 9.65
N ASN A 74 -25.02 11.19 10.96
CA ASN A 74 -26.18 11.32 11.83
C ASN A 74 -26.20 12.73 12.41
N PRO A 75 -27.26 13.54 12.23
CA PRO A 75 -27.28 14.93 12.69
C PRO A 75 -27.08 15.09 14.21
N ASN A 76 -27.37 14.04 15.00
CA ASN A 76 -27.23 14.03 16.45
C ASN A 76 -25.84 13.56 16.93
N VAL A 77 -24.96 13.15 16.03
CA VAL A 77 -23.60 12.70 16.33
C VAL A 77 -22.63 13.67 15.64
N PRO A 78 -21.65 14.24 16.36
CA PRO A 78 -20.61 15.05 15.73
C PRO A 78 -19.89 14.26 14.62
N SER A 79 -19.43 14.95 13.57
CA SER A 79 -18.60 14.33 12.54
C SER A 79 -17.23 13.96 13.11
N ASP A 80 -16.50 13.09 12.41
CA ASP A 80 -15.16 12.70 12.85
C ASP A 80 -14.24 13.92 13.00
N LEU A 81 -14.36 14.91 12.09
CA LEU A 81 -13.60 16.16 12.19
C LEU A 81 -13.99 17.00 13.41
N GLU A 82 -15.28 17.10 13.74
CA GLU A 82 -15.75 17.80 14.95
C GLU A 82 -15.23 17.13 16.23
N MET A 83 -15.00 15.81 16.20
CA MET A 83 -14.39 15.07 17.30
C MET A 83 -12.85 15.19 17.37
N MET A 84 -12.21 15.85 16.40
CA MET A 84 -10.77 16.12 16.35
C MET A 84 -10.46 17.62 16.52
N PRO A 85 -10.66 18.19 17.73
CA PRO A 85 -10.68 19.64 17.93
C PRO A 85 -9.37 20.34 17.57
N ASN A 86 -8.21 19.69 17.73
CA ASN A 86 -6.93 20.28 17.34
C ASN A 86 -6.81 20.40 15.81
N LEU A 87 -7.26 19.39 15.08
CA LEU A 87 -7.26 19.40 13.61
C LEU A 87 -8.27 20.41 13.09
N LEU A 88 -9.49 20.40 13.64
CA LEU A 88 -10.52 21.37 13.28
C LEU A 88 -10.05 22.81 13.52
N ASN A 89 -9.56 23.12 14.73
CA ASN A 89 -9.07 24.46 15.05
C ASN A 89 -7.91 24.89 14.16
N PHE A 90 -7.00 23.97 13.81
CA PHE A 90 -5.92 24.27 12.88
C PHE A 90 -6.45 24.63 11.49
N ILE A 91 -7.38 23.85 10.95
CA ILE A 91 -7.98 24.10 9.63
C ILE A 91 -8.74 25.43 9.62
N GLU A 92 -9.54 25.73 10.65
CA GLU A 92 -10.30 26.98 10.74
C GLU A 92 -9.42 28.24 10.83
N GLN A 93 -8.29 28.15 11.53
CA GLN A 93 -7.44 29.32 11.80
C GLN A 93 -6.30 29.49 10.80
N ASN A 94 -5.81 28.40 10.20
CA ASN A 94 -4.58 28.39 9.40
C ASN A 94 -4.71 27.63 8.07
N GLY A 95 -5.82 26.92 7.84
CA GLY A 95 -5.96 25.99 6.73
C GLY A 95 -6.87 26.46 5.61
N THR A 96 -6.97 25.62 4.59
CA THR A 96 -8.01 25.68 3.56
C THR A 96 -8.66 24.31 3.50
N LEU A 97 -9.99 24.27 3.44
CA LEU A 97 -10.74 23.03 3.35
C LEU A 97 -11.43 22.92 1.99
N LEU A 98 -11.17 21.80 1.30
CA LEU A 98 -11.92 21.38 0.12
C LEU A 98 -12.86 20.23 0.56
N SER A 99 -14.14 20.53 0.71
CA SER A 99 -15.14 19.56 1.19
C SER A 99 -15.98 18.93 0.09
N ASN A 100 -15.80 19.37 -1.16
CA ASN A 100 -16.47 18.80 -2.33
C ASN A 100 -15.48 17.91 -3.11
N ASN A 101 -15.12 16.78 -2.52
CA ASN A 101 -14.27 15.75 -3.12
C ASN A 101 -15.12 14.52 -3.48
N HIS A 102 -14.66 13.73 -4.45
CA HIS A 102 -15.36 12.52 -4.91
C HIS A 102 -14.38 11.35 -4.89
N THR A 103 -14.77 10.26 -4.25
CA THR A 103 -14.06 8.98 -4.27
C THR A 103 -14.58 8.12 -5.42
N PRO A 104 -13.88 7.04 -5.80
CA PRO A 104 -14.46 5.96 -6.58
C PRO A 104 -15.77 5.45 -5.97
N LEU A 105 -16.56 4.71 -6.77
CA LEU A 105 -17.90 4.21 -6.41
C LEU A 105 -17.96 3.46 -5.07
N ILE A 106 -16.85 2.85 -4.65
CA ILE A 106 -16.73 2.22 -3.34
C ILE A 106 -15.35 2.59 -2.78
N ALA A 107 -15.35 3.40 -1.71
CA ALA A 107 -14.13 3.83 -1.03
C ALA A 107 -13.42 2.64 -0.36
N HIS A 108 -12.13 2.50 -0.60
CA HIS A 108 -11.25 1.54 0.06
C HIS A 108 -9.93 2.22 0.41
N THR A 109 -9.45 1.98 1.63
CA THR A 109 -8.29 2.67 2.19
C THR A 109 -7.08 2.70 1.27
N ALA A 110 -6.65 1.55 0.73
CA ALA A 110 -5.43 1.48 -0.07
C ALA A 110 -5.59 2.16 -1.44
N ASP A 111 -6.73 1.96 -2.10
CA ASP A 111 -7.03 2.54 -3.41
C ASP A 111 -7.15 4.08 -3.34
N ASP A 112 -7.91 4.57 -2.35
CA ASP A 112 -8.11 6.01 -2.14
C ASP A 112 -6.82 6.71 -1.66
N SER A 113 -6.00 6.01 -0.86
CA SER A 113 -4.67 6.50 -0.48
C SER A 113 -3.78 6.62 -1.72
N LEU A 114 -3.77 5.60 -2.57
CA LEU A 114 -3.00 5.62 -3.81
C LEU A 114 -3.46 6.73 -4.76
N THR A 115 -4.77 6.96 -4.84
CA THR A 115 -5.35 8.09 -5.58
C THR A 115 -4.83 9.42 -5.04
N THR A 116 -4.75 9.57 -3.72
CA THR A 116 -4.24 10.78 -3.07
C THR A 116 -2.75 11.01 -3.38
N TYR A 117 -1.92 9.97 -3.33
CA TYR A 117 -0.48 10.07 -3.57
C TYR A 117 -0.12 10.34 -5.03
N THR A 118 -0.94 9.85 -5.97
CA THR A 118 -0.61 9.87 -7.40
C THR A 118 -1.43 10.88 -8.20
N GLY A 119 -2.57 11.33 -7.68
CA GLY A 119 -3.53 12.16 -8.40
C GLY A 119 -4.26 11.43 -9.54
N LEU A 120 -4.28 10.09 -9.49
CA LEU A 120 -4.87 9.22 -10.50
C LEU A 120 -6.00 8.40 -9.88
N TYR A 121 -7.06 8.10 -10.63
CA TYR A 121 -8.07 7.12 -10.22
C TYR A 121 -7.64 5.69 -10.61
N GLY A 122 -8.33 4.68 -10.06
CA GLY A 122 -7.95 3.28 -10.21
C GLY A 122 -7.75 2.77 -11.63
N ASP A 123 -8.51 3.32 -12.57
CA ASP A 123 -8.38 3.03 -13.99
C ASP A 123 -7.03 3.49 -14.59
N ARG A 124 -6.35 4.43 -13.93
CA ARG A 124 -5.09 5.04 -14.37
C ARG A 124 -3.86 4.54 -13.61
N HIS A 125 -4.01 4.04 -12.38
CA HIS A 125 -2.90 3.49 -11.59
C HIS A 125 -2.91 1.95 -11.47
N GLY A 126 -3.92 1.28 -12.05
CA GLY A 126 -3.96 -0.18 -12.16
C GLY A 126 -4.48 -0.90 -10.93
N MET A 127 -4.76 -0.19 -9.83
CA MET A 127 -5.52 -0.73 -8.70
C MET A 127 -6.98 -0.35 -8.90
N PRO A 128 -7.93 -1.29 -9.03
CA PRO A 128 -9.26 -0.94 -9.46
C PRO A 128 -10.08 -0.24 -8.36
N ILE A 129 -10.41 -0.97 -7.28
CA ILE A 129 -11.33 -0.48 -6.24
C ILE A 129 -10.91 -0.94 -4.85
N SER A 130 -10.10 -2.00 -4.70
CA SER A 130 -9.99 -2.78 -3.44
C SER A 130 -8.67 -2.54 -2.69
N ASN A 131 -8.63 -2.96 -1.41
CA ASN A 131 -7.41 -3.03 -0.60
C ASN A 131 -6.47 -4.16 -1.02
N ASP A 132 -7.02 -5.18 -1.67
CA ASP A 132 -6.32 -6.38 -2.10
C ASP A 132 -6.84 -6.81 -3.48
N TYR A 133 -5.98 -7.49 -4.23
CA TYR A 133 -6.26 -7.95 -5.59
C TYR A 133 -5.60 -9.30 -5.85
N GLN A 134 -5.78 -9.81 -7.07
CA GLN A 134 -5.11 -11.02 -7.56
C GLN A 134 -4.15 -10.61 -8.67
N SER A 135 -2.91 -11.08 -8.58
CA SER A 135 -1.91 -10.95 -9.64
C SER A 135 -1.86 -12.23 -10.47
N TYR A 136 -1.65 -12.12 -11.79
CA TYR A 136 -1.55 -13.28 -12.66
C TYR A 136 -0.11 -13.78 -12.74
N ASN A 137 0.08 -15.08 -12.52
CA ASN A 137 1.34 -15.76 -12.67
C ASN A 137 1.58 -16.21 -14.12
N GLN A 138 2.84 -16.50 -14.46
CA GLN A 138 3.22 -16.95 -15.81
C GLN A 138 2.58 -18.29 -16.22
N ASP A 139 2.22 -19.12 -15.25
CA ASP A 139 1.54 -20.40 -15.46
C ASP A 139 0.01 -20.28 -15.57
N GLY A 140 -0.51 -19.04 -15.52
CA GLY A 140 -1.95 -18.74 -15.61
C GLY A 140 -2.71 -18.88 -14.29
N THR A 141 -2.04 -19.24 -13.20
CA THR A 141 -2.62 -19.15 -11.84
C THR A 141 -2.62 -17.71 -11.35
N THR A 142 -3.18 -17.48 -10.15
CA THR A 142 -3.14 -16.17 -9.49
C THR A 142 -2.65 -16.28 -8.07
N ASP A 143 -1.92 -15.25 -7.62
CA ASP A 143 -1.56 -15.06 -6.22
C ASP A 143 -2.22 -13.80 -5.64
N PRO A 144 -2.67 -13.85 -4.37
CA PRO A 144 -3.25 -12.68 -3.70
C PRO A 144 -2.17 -11.63 -3.44
N ALA A 145 -2.50 -10.37 -3.69
CA ALA A 145 -1.60 -9.25 -3.48
C ALA A 145 -2.29 -8.11 -2.73
N SER A 146 -1.50 -7.34 -1.98
CA SER A 146 -1.98 -6.19 -1.22
C SER A 146 -1.67 -4.87 -1.92
N ALA A 147 -2.61 -3.93 -1.86
CA ALA A 147 -2.44 -2.57 -2.37
C ALA A 147 -1.82 -1.60 -1.35
N PHE A 148 -1.54 -2.06 -0.11
CA PHE A 148 -0.87 -1.25 0.92
C PHE A 148 0.65 -1.10 0.74
N ALA A 149 1.21 -1.71 -0.31
CA ALA A 149 2.61 -1.56 -0.65
C ALA A 149 2.91 -0.17 -1.19
N TYR A 150 4.18 0.25 -1.12
CA TYR A 150 4.58 1.48 -1.79
C TYR A 150 4.37 1.31 -3.30
N TRP A 151 3.79 2.30 -3.96
CA TRP A 151 3.28 2.10 -5.32
C TRP A 151 4.36 1.90 -6.39
N THR A 152 5.62 2.18 -6.06
CA THR A 152 6.78 1.88 -6.92
C THR A 152 7.52 0.61 -6.52
N ASP A 153 7.15 -0.01 -5.40
CA ASP A 153 7.69 -1.31 -5.00
C ASP A 153 7.07 -2.43 -5.84
N PRO A 154 7.76 -3.59 -5.95
CA PRO A 154 7.19 -4.79 -6.54
C PRO A 154 5.83 -5.14 -5.92
N ILE A 155 4.99 -5.83 -6.70
CA ILE A 155 3.73 -6.41 -6.23
C ILE A 155 3.95 -7.14 -4.89
N ALA A 156 3.19 -6.73 -3.88
CA ALA A 156 3.23 -7.34 -2.57
C ALA A 156 2.39 -8.61 -2.55
N ASP A 157 2.97 -9.70 -3.05
CA ASP A 157 2.40 -11.04 -2.97
C ASP A 157 2.25 -11.48 -1.50
N THR A 158 1.02 -11.85 -1.13
CA THR A 158 0.61 -12.25 0.22
C THR A 158 0.31 -13.74 0.35
N ALA A 159 0.58 -14.53 -0.70
CA ALA A 159 0.49 -15.98 -0.65
C ALA A 159 1.42 -16.53 0.45
N SER A 160 0.97 -17.57 1.16
CA SER A 160 1.83 -18.27 2.11
C SER A 160 3.00 -18.99 1.43
N THR A 161 2.81 -19.39 0.18
CA THR A 161 3.81 -19.96 -0.72
C THR A 161 3.65 -19.32 -2.10
N PRO A 162 4.26 -18.14 -2.34
CA PRO A 162 4.20 -17.45 -3.63
C PRO A 162 4.62 -18.36 -4.78
N ASN A 163 4.02 -18.14 -5.95
CA ASN A 163 4.45 -18.84 -7.15
C ASN A 163 5.94 -18.55 -7.41
N PRO A 164 6.76 -19.54 -7.79
CA PRO A 164 8.17 -19.30 -8.13
C PRO A 164 8.38 -18.26 -9.24
N GLY A 165 7.37 -18.03 -10.09
CA GLY A 165 7.36 -17.01 -11.13
C GLY A 165 6.36 -15.88 -10.89
N HIS A 166 6.04 -15.57 -9.62
CA HIS A 166 5.17 -14.44 -9.27
C HIS A 166 5.68 -13.11 -9.86
N ASP A 167 4.76 -12.20 -10.08
CA ASP A 167 5.06 -10.91 -10.68
C ASP A 167 5.90 -10.04 -9.73
N THR A 168 7.00 -9.52 -10.23
CA THR A 168 7.95 -8.65 -9.50
C THR A 168 8.01 -7.24 -10.10
N ASN A 169 7.13 -6.93 -11.06
CA ASN A 169 6.94 -5.58 -11.56
C ASN A 169 6.37 -4.66 -10.47
N PRO A 170 6.55 -3.34 -10.60
CA PRO A 170 5.93 -2.38 -9.70
C PRO A 170 4.41 -2.56 -9.63
N GLY A 171 3.84 -2.43 -8.43
CA GLY A 171 2.39 -2.56 -8.22
C GLY A 171 1.57 -1.52 -8.96
N LEU A 172 2.11 -0.32 -9.21
CA LEU A 172 1.46 0.71 -10.01
C LEU A 172 1.67 0.48 -11.51
N VAL A 173 0.57 0.20 -12.21
CA VAL A 173 0.54 0.16 -13.68
C VAL A 173 -0.01 1.48 -14.18
N TYR A 174 0.88 2.42 -14.49
CA TYR A 174 0.49 3.73 -14.99
C TYR A 174 -0.10 3.63 -16.41
N SER A 175 -1.28 4.22 -16.60
CA SER A 175 -1.83 4.51 -17.92
C SER A 175 -1.87 6.01 -18.19
N PRO A 176 -1.39 6.51 -19.34
CA PRO A 176 -1.51 7.92 -19.73
C PRO A 176 -2.94 8.31 -20.14
N THR A 177 -3.82 7.34 -20.39
CA THR A 177 -5.21 7.54 -20.80
C THR A 177 -6.15 6.66 -19.98
N PRO A 178 -7.37 7.10 -19.64
CA PRO A 178 -8.38 6.21 -19.09
C PRO A 178 -8.57 4.99 -20.02
N PRO A 179 -8.54 3.75 -19.52
CA PRO A 179 -8.85 2.55 -20.28
C PRO A 179 -10.20 2.69 -20.98
N ALA A 180 -10.14 2.86 -22.31
CA ALA A 180 -11.26 2.99 -23.25
C ALA A 180 -12.47 3.82 -22.74
N THR A 181 -12.29 5.13 -22.57
CA THR A 181 -13.39 6.01 -22.98
C THR A 181 -13.58 5.81 -24.47
N THR A 182 -14.82 5.60 -24.91
CA THR A 182 -15.15 5.26 -26.31
C THR A 182 -14.41 6.16 -27.30
N SER A 183 -13.93 5.60 -28.41
CA SER A 183 -13.46 6.39 -29.55
C SER A 183 -14.51 6.37 -30.65
N PRO A 184 -15.04 7.53 -31.07
CA PRO A 184 -14.71 8.88 -30.59
C PRO A 184 -15.28 9.17 -29.18
N ALA A 185 -14.66 10.12 -28.47
CA ALA A 185 -15.09 10.55 -27.15
C ALA A 185 -16.58 11.00 -27.18
N PRO A 186 -17.41 10.64 -26.18
CA PRO A 186 -18.78 11.13 -26.11
C PRO A 186 -18.78 12.65 -25.94
N THR A 187 -19.67 13.35 -26.64
CA THR A 187 -19.89 14.79 -26.43
C THR A 187 -20.37 15.03 -24.98
N PRO A 188 -19.74 15.93 -24.21
CA PRO A 188 -20.24 16.28 -22.88
C PRO A 188 -21.70 16.74 -22.97
N ASN A 189 -22.60 16.17 -22.17
CA ASN A 189 -23.95 16.69 -21.99
C ASN A 189 -24.02 17.45 -20.66
N THR A 190 -24.83 18.50 -20.61
CA THR A 190 -25.00 19.36 -19.42
C THR A 190 -25.91 18.73 -18.36
N VAL A 191 -25.88 17.40 -18.22
CA VAL A 191 -26.66 16.69 -17.21
C VAL A 191 -25.68 16.06 -16.20
N THR A 192 -25.33 16.88 -15.21
CA THR A 192 -24.80 16.45 -13.91
C THR A 192 -25.61 17.16 -12.85
#